data_AF-A0A4Q9M525-F1
#
_entry.id   AF-A0A4Q9M525-F1
#
_cell.length_a   1.000
_cell.length_b   1.000
_cell.length_c   1.000
_cell.angle_alpha   90.00
_cell.angle_beta   90.00
_cell.angle_gamma   90.00
#
_symmetry.space_group_name_H-M   'P 1'
#
loop_
_entity.id
_entity.type
_entity.pdbx_description
1 polymer ?
#
loop_
_entity_poly.entity_id
_entity_poly.type
_entity_poly.pdbx_seq_one_letter_code
_entity_poly.pdbx_strand_id
1 'polypeptide(L)'
;MRGAVAGLVLGWRAVGGYVDGSFDVDVVSSTCSEAVGRGMSKTVQGCFGKVLLELGGNNAAVVMPSADLNIVLPARPREPAIAILHRVNAEDRVWSMDSSAPVLTVGVFDEREQPIEWSNSLSQGLSSDLWTGDVRNVEKWAGPAGSDAEIVIVNVSTSGEEIGAAFGG
;
A
#
# COMPACT_ATOMS: atom_id res chain seq x y z
N MET A 1 -11.68 -16.91 35.07
CA MET A 1 -10.79 -17.36 33.97
C MET A 1 -9.99 -16.16 33.50
N ARG A 2 -8.69 -16.06 33.79
CA ARG A 2 -7.84 -14.95 33.32
C ARG A 2 -7.07 -15.27 32.03
N GLY A 3 -7.00 -16.55 31.64
CA GLY A 3 -6.31 -17.00 30.42
C GLY A 3 -7.06 -16.76 29.11
N ALA A 4 -8.32 -16.33 29.16
CA ALA A 4 -9.14 -16.08 27.96
C ALA A 4 -9.01 -14.66 27.40
N VAL A 5 -8.23 -13.78 28.06
CA VAL A 5 -8.05 -12.38 27.61
C VAL A 5 -7.31 -12.31 26.28
N ALA A 6 -6.40 -13.26 26.02
CA ALA A 6 -5.69 -13.40 24.76
C ALA A 6 -5.67 -14.89 24.35
N GLY A 7 -6.63 -15.27 23.51
CA GLY A 7 -6.73 -16.63 22.96
C GLY A 7 -5.98 -16.76 21.64
N LEU A 8 -5.40 -17.93 21.38
CA LEU A 8 -4.84 -18.31 20.09
C LEU A 8 -5.61 -19.49 19.53
N VAL A 9 -6.10 -19.36 18.30
CA VAL A 9 -6.71 -20.45 17.55
C VAL A 9 -5.97 -20.56 16.22
N LEU A 10 -5.35 -21.70 15.98
CA LEU A 10 -4.67 -22.00 14.72
C LEU A 10 -5.65 -22.65 13.76
N GLY A 11 -5.63 -22.21 12.50
CA GLY A 11 -6.50 -22.77 11.50
C GLY A 11 -6.31 -22.13 10.14
N TRP A 12 -7.06 -22.67 9.18
CA TRP A 12 -7.13 -22.12 7.84
C TRP A 12 -8.46 -21.38 7.64
N ARG A 13 -8.84 -21.14 6.40
CA ARG A 13 -10.09 -20.47 5.98
C ARG A 13 -11.34 -20.88 6.78
N ALA A 14 -11.51 -22.17 7.10
CA ALA A 14 -12.68 -22.64 7.84
C ALA A 14 -12.76 -22.00 9.24
N VAL A 15 -11.63 -21.89 9.94
CA VAL A 15 -11.56 -21.25 11.27
C VAL A 15 -11.84 -19.76 11.16
N GLY A 16 -11.24 -19.08 10.19
CA GLY A 16 -11.52 -17.66 9.90
C GLY A 16 -13.01 -17.42 9.68
N GLY A 17 -13.67 -18.24 8.86
CA GLY A 17 -15.10 -18.10 8.57
C GLY A 17 -16.02 -18.21 9.80
N TYR A 18 -15.62 -18.95 10.85
CA TYR A 18 -16.37 -18.97 12.12
C TYR A 18 -16.23 -17.66 12.88
N VAL A 19 -15.03 -17.06 12.87
CA VAL A 19 -14.77 -15.75 13.50
C VAL A 19 -15.52 -14.66 12.73
N ASP A 20 -15.40 -14.67 11.40
CA ASP A 20 -15.96 -13.65 10.52
C ASP A 20 -17.49 -13.56 10.60
N GLY A 21 -18.18 -14.69 10.85
CA GLY A 21 -19.64 -14.77 10.93
C GLY A 21 -20.20 -14.81 12.35
N SER A 22 -19.35 -14.65 13.38
CA SER A 22 -19.79 -14.74 14.76
C SER A 22 -20.46 -13.46 15.23
N PHE A 23 -21.57 -13.59 15.96
CA PHE A 23 -22.21 -12.47 16.67
C PHE A 23 -21.50 -12.14 18.00
N ASP A 24 -20.55 -12.98 18.43
CA ASP A 24 -19.78 -12.79 19.65
C ASP A 24 -18.47 -12.00 19.41
N VAL A 25 -18.21 -11.58 18.16
CA VAL A 25 -16.99 -10.85 17.77
C VAL A 25 -17.35 -9.45 17.31
N ASP A 26 -16.99 -8.44 18.11
CA ASP A 26 -17.34 -7.04 17.83
C ASP A 26 -16.58 -6.45 16.64
N VAL A 27 -15.30 -6.82 16.50
CA VAL A 27 -14.37 -6.29 15.48
C VAL A 27 -13.48 -7.41 14.96
N VAL A 28 -13.32 -7.49 13.64
CA VAL A 28 -12.33 -8.34 12.98
C VAL A 28 -11.24 -7.45 12.38
N SER A 29 -10.01 -7.59 12.86
CA SER A 29 -8.82 -6.98 12.26
C SER A 29 -8.09 -8.01 11.42
N SER A 30 -7.73 -7.67 10.18
CA SER A 30 -7.11 -8.61 9.25
C SER A 30 -6.09 -7.93 8.34
N THR A 31 -4.94 -8.57 8.19
CA THR A 31 -3.92 -8.23 7.20
C THR A 31 -3.91 -9.31 6.12
N CYS A 32 -4.34 -9.00 4.90
CA CYS A 32 -4.53 -10.00 3.85
C CYS A 32 -4.54 -9.38 2.44
N SER A 33 -4.74 -10.20 1.40
CA SER A 33 -4.94 -9.67 0.05
C SER A 33 -6.32 -9.01 -0.09
N GLU A 34 -6.43 -8.04 -1.02
CA GLU A 34 -7.72 -7.38 -1.30
C GLU A 34 -8.86 -8.37 -1.56
N ALA A 35 -8.58 -9.44 -2.30
CA ALA A 35 -9.57 -10.45 -2.65
C ALA A 35 -10.13 -11.16 -1.39
N VAL A 36 -9.26 -11.47 -0.42
CA VAL A 36 -9.67 -12.09 0.85
C VAL A 36 -10.42 -11.07 1.71
N GLY A 37 -9.87 -9.87 1.87
CA GLY A 37 -10.46 -8.81 2.70
C GLY A 37 -11.86 -8.40 2.24
N ARG A 38 -12.08 -8.26 0.93
CA ARG A 38 -13.41 -7.98 0.35
C ARG A 38 -14.43 -9.09 0.63
N GLY A 39 -14.00 -10.35 0.61
CA GLY A 39 -14.86 -11.49 0.93
C GLY A 39 -15.21 -11.53 2.41
N MET A 40 -14.20 -11.47 3.27
CA MET A 40 -14.32 -11.46 4.73
C MET A 40 -15.20 -10.31 5.23
N SER A 41 -15.00 -9.09 4.70
CA SER A 41 -15.77 -7.90 5.08
C SER A 41 -17.27 -8.05 4.83
N LYS A 42 -17.66 -8.70 3.73
CA LYS A 42 -19.09 -8.98 3.45
C LYS A 42 -19.68 -9.94 4.49
N THR A 43 -18.93 -10.94 4.93
CA THR A 43 -19.37 -11.89 5.96
C THR A 43 -19.56 -11.19 7.30
N VAL A 44 -18.56 -10.40 7.73
CA VAL A 44 -18.61 -9.65 8.99
C VAL A 44 -19.75 -8.62 8.98
N GLN A 45 -19.97 -7.92 7.87
CA GLN A 45 -21.10 -7.00 7.76
C GLN A 45 -22.46 -7.71 7.78
N GLY A 46 -22.53 -8.98 7.39
CA GLY A 46 -23.74 -9.80 7.48
C GLY A 46 -24.24 -9.99 8.93
N CYS A 47 -23.35 -9.91 9.92
CA CYS A 47 -23.69 -9.89 11.34
C CYS A 47 -23.59 -8.48 11.98
N PHE A 48 -23.50 -7.42 11.17
CA PHE A 48 -23.29 -6.03 11.61
C PHE A 48 -21.99 -5.79 12.42
N GLY A 49 -21.00 -6.67 12.27
CA GLY A 49 -19.68 -6.51 12.87
C GLY A 49 -18.87 -5.41 12.21
N LYS A 50 -17.79 -4.98 12.89
CA LYS A 50 -16.84 -3.99 12.35
C LYS A 50 -15.61 -4.68 11.77
N VAL A 51 -14.99 -4.05 10.79
CA VAL A 51 -13.73 -4.53 10.19
C VAL A 51 -12.65 -3.46 10.25
N LEU A 52 -11.42 -3.91 10.46
CA LEU A 52 -10.18 -3.15 10.22
C LEU A 52 -9.36 -3.95 9.22
N LEU A 53 -9.10 -3.38 8.05
CA LEU A 53 -8.51 -4.09 6.92
C LEU A 53 -7.20 -3.45 6.53
N GLU A 54 -6.12 -4.21 6.64
CA GLU A 54 -4.82 -3.89 6.07
C GLU A 54 -4.64 -4.75 4.81
N LEU A 55 -4.78 -4.14 3.64
CA LEU A 55 -4.83 -4.86 2.36
C LEU A 55 -3.53 -4.73 1.57
N GLY A 56 -3.53 -5.29 0.36
CA GLY A 56 -2.41 -5.21 -0.56
C GLY A 56 -2.11 -3.77 -0.98
N GLY A 57 -0.84 -3.52 -1.33
CA GLY A 57 -0.35 -2.22 -1.75
C GLY A 57 0.42 -2.31 -3.07
N ASN A 58 0.29 -1.28 -3.90
CA ASN A 58 1.10 -1.11 -5.11
C ASN A 58 1.74 0.28 -5.04
N ASN A 59 2.77 0.38 -4.20
CA ASN A 59 3.27 1.66 -3.72
C ASN A 59 4.08 2.38 -4.81
N ALA A 60 3.68 3.63 -5.10
CA ALA A 60 4.33 4.44 -6.12
C ALA A 60 5.58 5.15 -5.60
N ALA A 61 6.52 5.34 -6.53
CA ALA A 61 7.87 5.82 -6.27
C ALA A 61 8.25 6.89 -7.30
N VAL A 62 8.10 8.17 -6.98
CA VAL A 62 8.29 9.26 -7.95
C VAL A 62 9.64 9.93 -7.74
N VAL A 63 10.50 9.89 -8.77
CA VAL A 63 11.82 10.54 -8.74
C VAL A 63 11.84 11.74 -9.69
N MET A 64 11.91 12.94 -9.12
CA MET A 64 11.95 14.19 -9.88
C MET A 64 13.38 14.54 -10.33
N PRO A 65 13.57 15.38 -11.37
CA PRO A 65 14.90 15.79 -11.83
C PRO A 65 15.78 16.48 -10.77
N SER A 66 15.17 17.08 -9.75
CA SER A 66 15.87 17.73 -8.64
C SER A 66 16.23 16.79 -7.48
N ALA A 67 15.90 15.48 -7.58
CA ALA A 67 16.20 14.51 -6.55
C ALA A 67 17.71 14.24 -6.44
N ASP A 68 18.19 14.00 -5.21
CA ASP A 68 19.55 13.53 -4.99
C ASP A 68 19.62 12.01 -5.17
N LEU A 69 20.26 11.56 -6.24
CA LEU A 69 20.38 10.13 -6.52
C LEU A 69 21.22 9.37 -5.49
N ASN A 70 22.08 10.05 -4.72
CA ASN A 70 22.86 9.42 -3.66
C ASN A 70 21.99 8.96 -2.48
N ILE A 71 20.79 9.52 -2.31
CA ILE A 71 19.81 9.06 -1.31
C ILE A 71 18.75 8.13 -1.92
N VAL A 72 18.35 8.37 -3.18
CA VAL A 72 17.30 7.59 -3.85
C VAL A 72 17.74 6.13 -4.06
N LEU A 73 18.93 5.92 -4.62
CA LEU A 73 19.43 4.60 -4.99
C LEU A 73 19.60 3.65 -3.79
N PRO A 74 20.22 4.05 -2.67
CA PRO A 74 20.37 3.15 -1.52
C PRO A 74 19.08 2.95 -0.71
N ALA A 75 18.10 3.85 -0.81
CA ALA A 75 16.82 3.71 -0.13
C ALA A 75 15.90 2.66 -0.79
N ARG A 76 16.18 2.28 -2.05
CA ARG A 76 15.47 1.20 -2.73
C ARG A 76 16.07 -0.17 -2.37
N PRO A 77 15.25 -1.24 -2.32
CA PRO A 77 15.74 -2.59 -2.08
C PRO A 77 16.88 -2.89 -3.06
N ARG A 78 18.03 -3.34 -2.53
CA ARG A 78 19.28 -3.41 -3.28
C ARG A 78 19.20 -4.28 -4.55
N GLU A 79 18.28 -5.23 -4.62
CA GLU A 79 18.05 -6.05 -5.81
C GLU A 79 16.58 -6.51 -5.83
N PRO A 80 15.71 -6.03 -6.73
CA PRO A 80 14.55 -6.83 -7.13
C PRO A 80 15.09 -8.13 -7.73
N ALA A 81 14.65 -9.29 -7.25
CA ALA A 81 15.12 -10.57 -7.80
C ALA A 81 14.81 -10.68 -9.31
N ILE A 82 13.83 -9.91 -9.79
CA ILE A 82 13.54 -9.71 -11.22
C ILE A 82 13.18 -8.24 -11.45
N ALA A 83 14.11 -7.43 -11.97
CA ALA A 83 13.77 -6.17 -12.61
C ALA A 83 13.33 -6.43 -14.05
N ILE A 84 12.04 -6.26 -14.36
CA ILE A 84 11.61 -6.14 -15.75
C ILE A 84 11.92 -4.71 -16.18
N LEU A 85 13.14 -4.47 -16.65
CA LEU A 85 13.55 -3.21 -17.27
C LEU A 85 12.95 -3.10 -18.69
N HIS A 86 11.63 -3.06 -18.76
CA HIS A 86 10.91 -2.67 -19.96
C HIS A 86 10.27 -1.31 -19.68
N ARG A 87 10.17 -0.43 -20.67
CA ARG A 87 9.21 0.70 -20.56
C ARG A 87 7.84 0.05 -20.48
N VAL A 88 7.24 0.07 -19.30
CA VAL A 88 5.88 -0.40 -19.07
C VAL A 88 4.96 0.79 -19.28
N ASN A 89 3.91 0.62 -20.07
CA ASN A 89 2.85 1.63 -20.16
C ASN A 89 1.97 1.53 -18.92
N ALA A 90 1.44 2.65 -18.42
CA ALA A 90 0.54 2.64 -17.26
C ALA A 90 -0.73 1.76 -17.47
N GLU A 91 -1.05 1.43 -18.72
CA GLU A 91 -2.14 0.54 -19.12
C GLU A 91 -1.78 -0.96 -19.04
N ASP A 92 -0.49 -1.30 -18.96
CA ASP A 92 -0.07 -2.70 -18.91
C ASP A 92 -0.52 -3.33 -17.59
N ARG A 93 -1.01 -4.58 -17.65
CA ARG A 93 -1.50 -5.29 -16.45
C ARG A 93 -0.47 -5.34 -15.32
N VAL A 94 0.82 -5.40 -15.64
CA VAL A 94 1.88 -5.46 -14.63
C VAL A 94 2.01 -4.15 -13.84
N TRP A 95 1.56 -3.02 -14.40
CA TRP A 95 1.56 -1.72 -13.73
C TRP A 95 0.62 -1.69 -12.52
N SER A 96 -0.57 -2.25 -12.66
CA SER A 96 -1.64 -2.25 -11.64
C SER A 96 -1.72 -3.52 -10.79
N MET A 97 -0.80 -4.46 -11.01
CA MET A 97 -0.82 -5.75 -10.32
C MET A 97 -0.11 -5.66 -8.97
N ASP A 98 -0.86 -5.85 -7.88
CA ASP A 98 -0.29 -6.19 -6.58
C ASP A 98 0.37 -7.58 -6.65
N SER A 99 1.70 -7.59 -6.62
CA SER A 99 2.52 -8.79 -6.62
C SER A 99 3.34 -8.85 -5.34
N SER A 100 3.20 -9.93 -4.58
CA SER A 100 4.10 -10.22 -3.46
C SER A 100 5.49 -10.73 -3.91
N ALA A 101 5.76 -10.71 -5.22
CA ALA A 101 7.07 -11.01 -5.78
C ALA A 101 7.91 -9.72 -5.92
N PRO A 102 9.25 -9.82 -5.86
CA PRO A 102 10.13 -8.66 -5.96
C PRO A 102 10.28 -8.17 -7.42
N VAL A 103 9.19 -7.61 -7.97
CA VAL A 103 9.11 -7.04 -9.31
C VAL A 103 9.01 -5.52 -9.21
N LEU A 104 9.90 -4.81 -9.90
CA LEU A 104 9.87 -3.35 -10.02
C LEU A 104 9.47 -2.97 -11.44
N THR A 105 8.39 -2.20 -11.59
CA THR A 105 7.97 -1.56 -12.83
C THR A 105 8.53 -0.14 -12.89
N VAL A 106 8.97 0.30 -14.07
CA VAL A 106 9.55 1.64 -14.26
C VAL A 106 8.87 2.33 -15.44
N GLY A 107 8.24 3.47 -15.13
CA GLY A 107 7.69 4.40 -16.12
C GLY A 107 8.59 5.64 -16.22
N VAL A 108 8.68 6.20 -17.43
CA VAL A 108 9.35 7.49 -17.67
C VAL A 108 8.29 8.49 -18.10
N PHE A 109 8.23 9.62 -17.43
CA PHE A 109 7.28 10.69 -17.67
C PHE A 109 8.00 11.97 -18.11
N ASP A 110 7.30 12.81 -18.86
CA ASP A 110 7.81 14.10 -19.35
C ASP A 110 7.09 15.28 -18.67
N GLU A 111 5.82 15.09 -18.29
CA GLU A 111 4.97 16.10 -17.67
C GLU A 111 4.93 15.92 -16.15
N ARG A 112 4.83 17.03 -15.41
CA ARG A 112 4.88 17.01 -13.93
C ARG A 112 3.64 16.40 -13.30
N GLU A 113 2.55 16.32 -14.05
CA GLU A 113 1.24 15.84 -13.61
C GLU A 113 1.11 14.32 -13.77
N GLN A 114 1.78 13.73 -14.76
CA GLN A 114 1.73 12.30 -15.07
C GLN A 114 2.04 11.38 -13.87
N PRO A 115 3.06 11.64 -13.01
CA PRO A 115 3.32 10.78 -11.88
C PRO A 115 2.17 10.71 -10.87
N ILE A 116 1.46 11.82 -10.69
CA ILE A 116 0.30 11.88 -9.78
C ILE A 116 -0.84 11.07 -10.40
N GLU A 117 -1.13 11.29 -11.69
CA GLU A 117 -2.18 10.56 -12.40
C GLU A 117 -1.93 9.04 -12.39
N TRP A 118 -0.70 8.61 -12.65
CA TRP A 118 -0.35 7.20 -12.66
C TRP A 118 -0.42 6.57 -11.26
N SER A 119 0.09 7.26 -10.24
CA SER A 119 -0.02 6.82 -8.84
C SER A 119 -1.48 6.64 -8.43
N ASN A 120 -2.30 7.67 -8.66
CA ASN A 120 -3.69 7.72 -8.21
C ASN A 120 -4.63 6.87 -9.10
N SER A 121 -4.15 6.36 -10.23
CA SER A 121 -4.92 5.45 -11.09
C SER A 121 -4.95 4.01 -10.58
N LEU A 122 -4.10 3.68 -9.61
CA LEU A 122 -4.03 2.35 -9.00
C LEU A 122 -5.22 2.14 -8.07
N SER A 123 -5.70 0.91 -7.96
CA SER A 123 -6.79 0.60 -7.02
C SER A 123 -6.33 0.55 -5.57
N GLN A 124 -5.01 0.53 -5.34
CA GLN A 124 -4.36 0.53 -4.03
C GLN A 124 -3.96 1.96 -3.63
N GLY A 125 -4.05 2.28 -2.35
CA GLY A 125 -3.74 3.61 -1.80
C GLY A 125 -2.87 3.60 -0.55
N LEU A 126 -2.10 2.53 -0.29
CA LEU A 126 -1.34 2.39 0.97
C LEU A 126 -0.29 3.49 1.15
N SER A 127 0.76 3.49 0.31
CA SER A 127 1.85 4.46 0.46
C SER A 127 2.38 4.93 -0.88
N SER A 128 2.83 6.18 -0.90
CA SER A 128 3.55 6.78 -2.01
C SER A 128 4.73 7.60 -1.52
N ASP A 129 5.82 7.61 -2.30
CA ASP A 129 6.97 8.46 -2.01
C ASP A 129 7.33 9.39 -3.18
N LEU A 130 7.75 10.61 -2.83
CA LEU A 130 8.29 11.60 -3.75
C LEU A 130 9.73 11.95 -3.39
N TRP A 131 10.60 11.91 -4.38
CA TRP A 131 12.00 12.32 -4.27
C TRP A 131 12.21 13.62 -5.05
N THR A 132 12.60 14.68 -4.35
CA THR A 132 12.73 16.03 -4.91
C THR A 132 13.55 16.93 -4.00
N GLY A 133 14.33 17.85 -4.60
CA GLY A 133 14.92 19.00 -3.91
C GLY A 133 14.07 20.28 -4.01
N ASP A 134 12.96 20.24 -4.72
CA ASP A 134 12.06 21.39 -4.94
C ASP A 134 10.85 21.32 -4.01
N VAL A 135 10.74 22.29 -3.09
CA VAL A 135 9.64 22.39 -2.11
C VAL A 135 8.27 22.55 -2.75
N ARG A 136 8.18 23.11 -3.97
CA ARG A 136 6.90 23.25 -4.69
C ARG A 136 6.34 21.90 -5.10
N ASN A 137 7.22 20.93 -5.40
CA ASN A 137 6.79 19.57 -5.68
C ASN A 137 6.29 18.89 -4.39
N VAL A 138 6.93 19.18 -3.25
CA VAL A 138 6.50 18.69 -1.93
C VAL A 138 5.10 19.19 -1.58
N GLU A 139 4.86 20.50 -1.71
CA GLU A 139 3.56 21.11 -1.46
C GLU A 139 2.48 20.57 -2.41
N LYS A 140 2.81 20.36 -3.69
CA LYS A 140 1.87 19.78 -4.66
C LYS A 140 1.53 18.33 -4.28
N TRP A 141 2.53 17.53 -3.93
CA TRP A 141 2.39 16.10 -3.67
C TRP A 141 1.66 15.76 -2.37
N ALA A 142 1.95 16.51 -1.30
CA ALA A 142 1.24 16.40 -0.02
C ALA A 142 -0.06 17.22 0.02
N GLY A 143 -0.34 17.99 -1.03
CA GLY A 143 -1.52 18.83 -1.14
C GLY A 143 -2.75 18.07 -1.64
N PRO A 144 -3.92 18.73 -1.66
CA PRO A 144 -5.19 18.12 -2.04
C PRO A 144 -5.29 17.69 -3.51
N ALA A 145 -4.34 18.10 -4.35
CA ALA A 145 -4.24 17.70 -5.76
C ALA A 145 -3.02 16.81 -6.02
N GLY A 146 -2.44 16.25 -4.94
CA GLY A 146 -1.26 15.41 -4.96
C GLY A 146 -1.60 13.92 -4.90
N SER A 147 -0.80 13.16 -4.15
CA SER A 147 -1.04 11.73 -3.96
C SER A 147 -2.34 11.49 -3.20
N ASP A 148 -3.09 10.47 -3.60
CA ASP A 148 -4.25 9.96 -2.88
C ASP A 148 -3.93 8.80 -1.93
N ALA A 149 -2.65 8.46 -1.78
CA ALA A 149 -2.21 7.47 -0.81
C ALA A 149 -2.42 7.97 0.63
N GLU A 150 -2.71 7.06 1.56
CA GLU A 150 -2.85 7.41 2.97
C GLU A 150 -1.51 7.84 3.58
N ILE A 151 -0.43 7.15 3.19
CA ILE A 151 0.92 7.43 3.67
C ILE A 151 1.73 8.13 2.58
N VAL A 152 1.81 9.46 2.68
CA VAL A 152 2.55 10.32 1.74
C VAL A 152 3.91 10.70 2.32
N ILE A 153 4.98 10.21 1.69
CA ILE A 153 6.36 10.38 2.19
C ILE A 153 7.21 11.18 1.20
N VAL A 154 8.17 11.95 1.71
CA VAL A 154 9.11 12.73 0.89
C VAL A 154 10.55 12.44 1.26
N ASN A 155 11.37 12.12 0.26
CA ASN A 155 12.81 11.82 0.38
C ASN A 155 13.15 10.67 1.36
N VAL A 156 12.18 9.79 1.60
CA VAL A 156 12.30 8.52 2.34
C VAL A 156 11.47 7.48 1.59
N SER A 157 11.85 6.20 1.65
CA SER A 157 11.11 5.14 0.96
C SER A 157 9.70 4.93 1.51
N THR A 158 8.80 4.36 0.71
CA THR A 158 7.46 3.90 1.09
C THR A 158 7.38 2.88 2.23
N SER A 159 8.52 2.48 2.80
CA SER A 159 8.61 1.62 3.99
C SER A 159 8.98 2.40 5.27
N GLY A 160 9.11 3.72 5.18
CA GLY A 160 9.68 4.60 6.21
C GLY A 160 8.73 4.97 7.34
N GLU A 161 7.84 4.06 7.76
CA GLU A 161 6.88 4.34 8.82
C GLU A 161 7.39 3.98 10.21
N GLU A 162 6.83 4.65 11.21
CA GLU A 162 7.19 4.49 12.62
C GLU A 162 5.93 4.30 13.47
N ILE A 163 6.09 3.60 14.61
CA ILE A 163 5.03 3.27 15.58
C ILE A 163 4.25 4.48 16.14
N GLY A 164 4.70 5.70 15.89
CA GLY A 164 4.07 6.93 16.37
C GLY A 164 2.88 7.40 15.54
N ALA A 165 2.65 6.81 14.36
CA ALA A 165 1.58 7.18 13.44
C ALA A 165 0.57 6.04 13.25
N ALA A 166 -0.63 6.39 12.74
CA ALA A 166 -1.55 5.39 12.23
C ALA A 166 -0.99 4.76 10.94
N PHE A 167 -1.31 3.49 10.71
CA PHE A 167 -0.96 2.71 9.53
C PHE A 167 -2.26 2.21 8.89
N GLY A 168 -2.41 2.37 7.58
CA GLY A 168 -3.62 2.04 6.82
C GLY A 168 -3.59 2.63 5.42
N GLY A 169 -4.47 2.17 4.52
CA GLY A 169 -4.68 2.72 3.16
C GLY A 169 -5.93 2.21 2.44
#